data_AF-A0A7L6CG81-F1
#
_entry.id   AF-A0A7L6CG81-F1
#
_cell.length_a   1.000
_cell.length_b   1.000
_cell.length_c   1.000
_cell.angle_alpha   90.00
_cell.angle_beta   90.00
_cell.angle_gamma   90.00
#
_symmetry.space_group_name_H-M   'P 1'
#
loop_
_entity.id
_entity.type
_entity.pdbx_description
1 polymer ?
#
loop_
_entity_poly.entity_id
_entity_poly.type
_entity_poly.pdbx_seq_one_letter_code
_entity_poly.pdbx_strand_id
1 'polypeptide(L)'
;MRKGGIRRVNLSLHLTPEKSRADLRAMQQLQRWHQSMNQSDSIDDSNMEIRAFHRNVYLAGLQLHLMDPALCRHVAESLGREHLTPAELLSELQPQEVLADRSDTASEHLSQLHKIREEVAALKPLLEQQKLALQPLRLAGKPQACQSRNALAAKKRLI
;
A
#
# COMPACT_ATOMS: atom_id res chain seq x y z
N MET A 1 11.31 3.38 34.96
CA MET A 1 10.19 2.57 34.43
C MET A 1 8.88 3.29 34.74
N ARG A 2 8.25 3.96 33.77
CA ARG A 2 6.97 4.64 34.04
C ARG A 2 5.88 3.57 34.12
N LYS A 3 5.22 3.44 35.27
CA LYS A 3 4.04 2.59 35.46
C LYS A 3 2.99 3.01 34.43
N GLY A 4 2.78 2.18 33.40
CA GLY A 4 1.81 2.42 32.34
C GLY A 4 0.39 2.29 32.89
N GLY A 5 -0.16 3.37 33.45
CA GLY A 5 -1.56 3.41 33.83
C GLY A 5 -2.47 3.20 32.61
N ILE A 6 -3.55 2.47 32.79
CA ILE A 6 -4.60 2.30 31.78
C ILE A 6 -5.16 3.70 31.45
N ARG A 7 -5.04 4.13 30.19
CA ARG A 7 -5.66 5.37 29.71
C ARG A 7 -7.02 5.04 29.12
N ARG A 8 -8.06 5.62 29.71
CA ARG A 8 -9.45 5.49 29.22
C ARG A 8 -9.72 6.55 28.18
N VAL A 9 -10.26 6.14 27.05
CA VAL A 9 -10.82 7.02 26.02
C VAL A 9 -12.35 6.83 26.07
N ASN A 10 -13.09 7.91 26.23
CA ASN A 10 -14.56 7.89 26.19
C ASN A 10 -15.00 8.33 24.79
N LEU A 11 -15.65 7.43 24.06
CA LEU A 11 -16.25 7.71 22.76
C LEU A 11 -17.73 7.34 22.85
N SER A 12 -18.60 8.22 22.36
CA SER A 12 -20.02 7.93 22.18
C SER A 12 -20.32 7.85 20.69
N LEU A 13 -20.87 6.71 20.25
CA LEU A 13 -21.31 6.50 18.87
C LEU A 13 -22.82 6.66 18.80
N HIS A 14 -23.30 7.40 17.81
CA HIS A 14 -24.73 7.51 17.51
C HIS A 14 -25.04 6.68 16.28
N LEU A 15 -26.07 5.85 16.39
CA LEU A 15 -26.58 5.02 15.30
C LEU A 15 -27.94 5.55 14.84
N THR A 16 -28.23 5.36 13.56
CA THR A 16 -29.45 5.83 12.90
C THR A 16 -30.24 4.65 12.30
N PRO A 17 -30.90 3.83 13.15
CA PRO A 17 -31.56 2.60 12.71
C PRO A 17 -32.64 2.83 11.63
N GLU A 18 -33.32 3.98 11.67
CA GLU A 18 -34.36 4.36 10.70
C GLU A 18 -33.80 4.62 9.29
N LYS A 19 -32.50 4.93 9.17
CA LYS A 19 -31.85 5.32 7.91
C LYS A 19 -30.86 4.27 7.41
N SER A 20 -30.39 3.40 8.29
CA SER A 20 -29.33 2.44 8.00
C SER A 20 -29.72 1.07 8.55
N ARG A 21 -29.86 0.10 7.63
CA ARG A 21 -30.09 -1.30 8.00
C ARG A 21 -28.91 -1.89 8.77
N ALA A 22 -27.69 -1.46 8.46
CA ALA A 22 -26.49 -1.83 9.19
C ALA A 22 -26.57 -1.34 10.65
N ASP A 23 -27.00 -0.10 10.86
CA ASP A 23 -27.17 0.50 12.20
C ASP A 23 -28.25 -0.23 12.99
N LEU A 24 -29.40 -0.50 12.36
CA LEU A 24 -30.50 -1.27 12.97
C LEU A 24 -30.00 -2.64 13.43
N ARG A 25 -29.27 -3.35 12.57
CA ARG A 25 -28.76 -4.67 12.91
C ARG A 25 -27.67 -4.60 13.97
N ALA A 26 -26.78 -3.61 13.91
CA ALA A 26 -25.78 -3.38 14.95
C ALA A 26 -26.45 -3.20 16.31
N MET A 27 -27.48 -2.34 16.39
CA MET A 27 -28.26 -2.15 17.61
C MET A 27 -28.86 -3.44 18.14
N GLN A 28 -29.52 -4.22 17.27
CA GLN A 28 -30.14 -5.48 17.67
C GLN A 28 -29.11 -6.51 18.17
N GLN A 29 -27.96 -6.63 17.51
CA GLN A 29 -26.90 -7.55 17.94
C GLN A 29 -26.30 -7.13 19.28
N LEU A 30 -26.00 -5.84 19.45
CA LEU A 30 -25.48 -5.30 20.70
C LEU A 30 -26.47 -5.49 21.86
N GLN A 31 -27.77 -5.29 21.62
CA GLN A 31 -28.81 -5.53 22.63
C GLN A 31 -28.89 -6.99 23.03
N ARG A 32 -28.92 -7.93 22.07
CA ARG A 32 -28.96 -9.37 22.35
C ARG A 32 -27.74 -9.83 23.13
N TRP A 33 -26.56 -9.37 22.72
CA TRP A 33 -25.32 -9.73 23.39
C TRP A 33 -25.25 -9.15 24.82
N HIS A 34 -25.69 -7.91 25.03
CA HIS A 34 -25.77 -7.34 26.38
C HIS A 34 -26.75 -8.12 27.27
N GLN A 35 -27.89 -8.54 26.72
CA GLN A 35 -28.86 -9.37 27.43
C GLN A 35 -28.30 -10.75 27.81
N SER A 36 -27.46 -11.36 26.96
CA SER A 36 -26.81 -12.63 27.30
C SER A 36 -25.75 -12.47 28.39
N MET A 37 -25.04 -11.34 28.44
CA MET A 37 -24.04 -11.08 29.49
C MET A 37 -24.67 -10.83 30.86
N ASN A 38 -25.86 -10.23 30.90
CA ASN A 38 -26.58 -9.99 32.16
C ASN A 38 -27.09 -11.28 32.85
N GLN A 39 -26.90 -12.44 32.23
CA GLN A 39 -27.28 -13.75 32.80
C GLN A 39 -26.13 -14.41 33.58
N SER A 40 -24.94 -13.80 33.63
CA SER A 40 -23.80 -14.32 34.40
C SER A 40 -23.90 -13.95 35.88
N ASP A 41 -23.48 -14.85 36.78
CA ASP A 41 -23.53 -14.67 38.24
C ASP A 41 -22.60 -13.56 38.78
N SER A 42 -21.63 -13.10 38.00
CA SER A 42 -20.60 -12.13 38.41
C SER A 42 -20.63 -10.85 37.58
N ILE A 43 -21.06 -9.74 38.19
CA ILE A 43 -21.18 -8.41 37.55
C ILE A 43 -19.83 -7.87 37.08
N ASP A 44 -18.76 -8.12 37.84
CA ASP A 44 -17.42 -7.62 37.51
C ASP A 44 -16.82 -8.29 36.27
N ASP A 45 -17.08 -9.60 36.11
CA ASP A 45 -16.64 -10.37 34.97
C ASP A 45 -17.39 -9.94 33.70
N SER A 46 -18.72 -9.78 33.75
CA SER A 46 -19.49 -9.26 32.61
C SER A 46 -18.98 -7.89 32.19
N ASN A 47 -18.67 -7.01 33.15
CA ASN A 47 -18.13 -5.68 32.86
C ASN A 47 -16.74 -5.73 32.22
N MET A 48 -15.88 -6.69 32.59
CA MET A 48 -14.59 -6.91 31.94
C MET A 48 -14.77 -7.40 30.50
N GLU A 49 -15.65 -8.37 30.29
CA GLU A 49 -15.94 -8.90 28.96
C GLU A 49 -16.56 -7.83 28.05
N ILE A 50 -17.43 -6.98 28.61
CA ILE A 50 -18.02 -5.87 27.86
C ILE A 50 -16.95 -4.91 27.34
N ARG A 51 -16.02 -4.54 28.22
CA ARG A 51 -14.88 -3.67 27.83
C ARG A 51 -13.98 -4.34 26.81
N ALA A 52 -13.69 -5.63 26.97
CA ALA A 52 -12.85 -6.38 26.04
C ALA A 52 -13.48 -6.45 24.64
N PHE A 53 -14.79 -6.71 24.57
CA PHE A 53 -15.56 -6.72 23.32
C PHE A 53 -15.45 -5.38 22.58
N HIS A 54 -15.80 -4.27 23.23
CA HIS A 54 -15.74 -2.95 22.59
C HIS A 54 -14.32 -2.56 22.18
N ARG A 55 -13.32 -2.88 23.02
CA ARG A 55 -11.91 -2.65 22.69
C ARG A 55 -11.51 -3.40 21.42
N ASN A 56 -11.89 -4.67 21.29
CA ASN A 56 -11.53 -5.48 20.13
C ASN A 56 -12.21 -4.97 18.85
N VAL A 57 -13.50 -4.62 18.91
CA VAL A 57 -14.24 -4.03 17.78
C VAL A 57 -13.58 -2.73 17.31
N TYR A 58 -13.24 -1.84 18.24
CA TYR A 58 -12.60 -0.57 17.92
C TYR A 58 -11.20 -0.75 17.30
N LEU A 59 -10.37 -1.62 17.87
CA LEU A 59 -9.03 -1.88 17.34
C LEU A 59 -9.06 -2.53 15.96
N ALA A 60 -9.98 -3.47 15.73
CA ALA A 60 -10.15 -4.09 14.41
C ALA A 60 -10.59 -3.06 13.36
N GLY A 61 -11.59 -2.24 13.66
CA GLY A 61 -12.03 -1.16 12.77
C GLY A 61 -10.95 -0.11 12.52
N LEU A 62 -10.18 0.27 13.56
CA LEU A 62 -9.08 1.22 13.37
C LEU A 62 -7.97 0.65 12.49
N GLN A 63 -7.62 -0.64 12.67
CA GLN A 63 -6.61 -1.28 11.84
C GLN A 63 -7.04 -1.33 10.37
N LEU A 64 -8.29 -1.71 10.10
CA LEU A 64 -8.85 -1.68 8.74
C LEU A 64 -8.82 -0.28 8.14
N HIS A 65 -9.14 0.75 8.93
CA HIS A 65 -9.13 2.14 8.48
C HIS A 65 -7.73 2.63 8.12
N LEU A 66 -6.71 2.21 8.87
CA LEU A 66 -5.31 2.53 8.60
C LEU A 66 -4.77 1.83 7.34
N MET A 67 -5.36 0.69 6.95
CA MET A 67 -5.00 -0.01 5.72
C MET A 67 -5.66 0.65 4.50
N ASP A 68 -6.97 0.82 4.54
CA ASP A 68 -7.75 1.57 3.55
C ASP A 68 -9.09 2.00 4.18
N PRO A 69 -9.38 3.31 4.28
CA PRO A 69 -10.65 3.82 4.81
C PRO A 69 -11.89 3.27 4.12
N ALA A 70 -11.81 2.89 2.83
CA ALA A 70 -12.93 2.33 2.08
C ALA A 70 -13.34 0.95 2.61
N LEU A 71 -12.37 0.13 3.04
CA LEU A 71 -12.63 -1.21 3.60
C LEU A 71 -13.50 -1.13 4.85
N CYS A 72 -13.22 -0.16 5.74
CA CYS A 72 -14.05 0.06 6.92
C CYS A 72 -15.51 0.35 6.58
N ARG A 73 -15.74 1.18 5.55
CA ARG A 73 -17.09 1.51 5.11
C ARG A 73 -17.78 0.28 4.53
N HIS A 74 -17.11 -0.48 3.67
CA HIS A 74 -17.65 -1.72 3.12
C HIS A 74 -17.99 -2.76 4.19
N VAL A 75 -17.08 -3.03 5.14
CA VAL A 75 -17.35 -3.94 6.25
C VAL A 75 -18.56 -3.47 7.06
N ALA A 76 -18.65 -2.17 7.36
CA ALA A 76 -19.78 -1.63 8.11
C ALA A 76 -21.11 -1.79 7.36
N GLU A 77 -21.15 -1.49 6.06
CA GLU A 77 -22.34 -1.66 5.20
C GLU A 77 -22.75 -3.13 5.07
N SER A 78 -21.77 -4.04 5.00
CA SER A 78 -22.00 -5.49 4.89
C SER A 78 -22.79 -6.05 6.08
N LEU A 79 -22.69 -5.42 7.25
CA LEU A 79 -23.48 -5.78 8.43
C LEU A 79 -24.99 -5.71 8.17
N GLY A 80 -25.43 -4.83 7.28
CA GLY A 80 -26.85 -4.71 6.90
C GLY A 80 -27.39 -5.89 6.10
N ARG A 81 -26.53 -6.75 5.53
CA ARG A 81 -26.92 -7.84 4.61
C ARG A 81 -27.20 -9.13 5.35
N GLU A 82 -28.32 -9.79 5.06
CA GLU A 82 -28.64 -11.07 5.68
C GLU A 82 -27.70 -12.19 5.20
N HIS A 83 -27.22 -13.03 6.14
CA HIS A 83 -26.43 -14.24 5.88
C HIS A 83 -25.08 -14.10 5.16
N LEU A 84 -24.32 -13.02 5.39
CA LEU A 84 -22.95 -12.91 4.86
C LEU A 84 -21.99 -13.91 5.53
N THR A 85 -21.39 -14.78 4.73
CA THR A 85 -20.35 -15.71 5.19
C THR A 85 -18.97 -15.04 5.24
N PRO A 86 -18.02 -15.56 6.04
CA PRO A 86 -16.65 -15.04 6.05
C PRO A 86 -15.97 -15.09 4.68
N ALA A 87 -16.25 -16.12 3.88
CA ALA A 87 -15.67 -16.29 2.55
C ALA A 87 -16.17 -15.21 1.57
N GLU A 88 -17.47 -14.89 1.60
CA GLU A 88 -18.06 -13.82 0.78
C GLU A 88 -17.51 -12.45 1.19
N LEU A 89 -17.46 -12.16 2.50
CA LEU A 89 -16.89 -10.91 2.98
C LEU A 89 -15.43 -10.76 2.55
N LEU A 90 -14.60 -11.81 2.67
CA LEU A 90 -13.22 -11.76 2.22
C LEU A 90 -13.10 -11.56 0.70
N SER A 91 -13.98 -12.19 -0.08
CA SER A 91 -14.03 -11.98 -1.53
C SER A 91 -14.37 -10.54 -1.90
N GLU A 92 -15.22 -9.86 -1.13
CA GLU A 92 -15.57 -8.45 -1.35
C GLU A 92 -14.48 -7.48 -0.92
N LEU A 93 -13.69 -7.86 0.10
CA LEU A 93 -12.57 -7.05 0.59
C LEU A 93 -11.29 -7.25 -0.24
N GLN A 94 -11.26 -8.24 -1.12
CA GLN A 94 -10.20 -8.33 -2.10
C GLN A 94 -10.23 -7.08 -2.99
N PRO A 95 -9.07 -6.48 -3.30
CA PRO A 95 -9.02 -5.43 -4.29
C PRO A 95 -9.68 -5.93 -5.56
N GLN A 96 -10.88 -5.43 -5.87
CA GLN A 96 -11.42 -5.61 -7.20
C GLN A 96 -10.48 -4.85 -8.11
N GLU A 97 -9.66 -5.59 -8.89
CA GLU A 97 -9.09 -5.02 -10.09
C GLU A 97 -10.26 -4.45 -10.87
N VAL A 98 -10.37 -3.13 -10.90
CA VAL A 98 -11.43 -2.40 -11.58
C VAL A 98 -11.32 -2.73 -13.06
N LEU A 99 -11.94 -3.82 -13.50
CA LEU A 99 -11.98 -4.26 -14.89
C LEU A 99 -13.01 -3.48 -15.70
N ALA A 100 -13.81 -2.63 -15.05
CA ALA A 100 -14.86 -1.84 -15.69
C ALA A 100 -14.37 -0.47 -16.23
N ASP A 101 -13.22 0.03 -15.78
CA ASP A 101 -12.61 1.29 -16.28
C ASP A 101 -11.32 1.04 -17.08
N ARG A 102 -10.89 -0.23 -17.15
CA ARG A 102 -9.65 -0.65 -17.84
C ARG A 102 -9.83 -0.87 -19.34
N SER A 103 -11.03 -1.04 -19.90
CA SER A 103 -11.13 -1.23 -21.36
C SER A 103 -10.69 0.01 -22.13
N ASP A 104 -11.16 1.17 -21.69
CA ASP A 104 -10.95 2.42 -22.43
C ASP A 104 -9.60 3.02 -22.06
N THR A 105 -9.26 3.04 -20.77
CA THR A 105 -7.94 3.52 -20.30
C THR A 105 -6.80 2.58 -20.66
N ALA A 106 -6.97 1.24 -20.65
CA ALA A 106 -5.87 0.34 -21.07
C ALA A 106 -5.64 0.40 -22.57
N SER A 107 -6.68 0.62 -23.39
CA SER A 107 -6.51 0.88 -24.83
C SER A 107 -5.69 2.16 -25.05
N GLU A 108 -6.04 3.24 -24.37
CA GLU A 108 -5.30 4.50 -24.42
C GLU A 108 -3.86 4.36 -23.90
N HIS A 109 -3.65 3.64 -22.79
CA HIS A 109 -2.33 3.37 -22.24
C HIS A 109 -1.49 2.48 -23.17
N LEU A 110 -2.08 1.49 -23.83
CA LEU A 110 -1.39 0.68 -24.84
C LEU A 110 -1.00 1.52 -26.06
N SER A 111 -1.86 2.43 -26.51
CA SER A 111 -1.53 3.39 -27.58
C SER A 111 -0.41 4.36 -27.15
N GLN A 112 -0.43 4.86 -25.92
CA GLN A 112 0.65 5.70 -25.38
C GLN A 112 1.97 4.94 -25.30
N LEU A 113 1.97 3.69 -24.84
CA LEU A 113 3.16 2.85 -24.79
C LEU A 113 3.69 2.51 -26.18
N HIS A 114 2.81 2.32 -27.17
CA HIS A 114 3.21 2.13 -28.56
C HIS A 114 3.92 3.38 -29.10
N LYS A 115 3.34 4.56 -28.87
CA LYS A 115 3.92 5.84 -29.26
C LYS A 115 5.30 6.09 -28.63
N ILE A 116 5.44 5.80 -27.33
CA ILE A 116 6.74 5.90 -26.64
C ILE A 116 7.76 4.92 -27.25
N ARG A 117 7.35 3.70 -27.60
CA ARG A 117 8.26 2.73 -28.26
C ARG A 117 8.73 3.21 -29.63
N GLU A 118 7.84 3.82 -30.41
CA GLU A 118 8.18 4.40 -31.71
C GLU A 118 9.14 5.59 -31.57
N GLU A 119 8.86 6.50 -30.64
CA GLU A 119 9.74 7.64 -30.36
C GLU A 119 11.14 7.17 -29.91
N VAL A 120 11.21 6.17 -29.02
CA VAL A 120 12.48 5.58 -28.60
C VAL A 120 13.19 4.88 -29.78
N ALA A 121 12.46 4.21 -30.66
CA ALA A 121 13.03 3.61 -31.85
C ALA A 121 13.59 4.65 -32.82
N ALA A 122 12.94 5.82 -32.95
CA ALA A 122 13.40 6.94 -33.77
C ALA A 122 14.61 7.68 -33.15
N LEU A 123 14.69 7.77 -31.82
CA LEU A 123 15.79 8.45 -31.12
C LEU A 123 17.08 7.63 -31.08
N LYS A 124 17.00 6.29 -31.03
CA LYS A 124 18.17 5.40 -31.02
C LYS A 124 19.17 5.63 -32.16
N PRO A 125 18.77 5.69 -33.45
CA PRO A 125 19.71 5.91 -34.54
C PRO A 125 20.35 7.30 -34.49
N LEU A 126 19.63 8.32 -34.05
CA LEU A 126 20.17 9.68 -33.89
C LEU A 126 21.25 9.73 -32.81
N LEU A 127 21.06 9.01 -31.70
CA LEU A 127 22.05 8.87 -30.64
C LEU A 127 23.32 8.15 -31.16
N GLU A 128 23.16 7.07 -31.91
CA GLU A 128 24.31 6.35 -32.51
C GLU A 128 25.03 7.22 -33.57
N GLN A 129 24.30 8.02 -34.35
CA GLN A 129 24.90 8.98 -35.28
C GLN A 129 25.71 10.07 -34.55
N GLN A 130 25.17 10.66 -33.47
CA GLN A 130 25.93 11.61 -32.66
C GLN A 130 27.18 10.97 -32.06
N LYS A 131 27.06 9.74 -31.55
CA LYS A 131 28.20 9.01 -30.97
C LYS A 131 29.30 8.78 -31.99
N LEU A 132 28.96 8.43 -33.24
CA LEU A 132 29.90 8.28 -34.35
C LEU A 132 30.55 9.61 -34.73
N ALA A 133 29.78 10.70 -34.82
CA ALA A 133 30.29 12.03 -35.13
C ALA A 133 31.29 12.56 -34.07
N LEU A 134 31.10 12.18 -32.81
CA LEU A 134 31.99 12.55 -31.71
C LEU A 134 33.22 11.62 -31.55
N GLN A 135 33.29 10.47 -32.23
CA GLN A 135 34.46 9.57 -32.19
C GLN A 135 35.78 10.24 -32.59
N PRO A 136 35.87 11.00 -33.71
CA PRO A 136 37.13 11.65 -34.08
C PRO A 136 37.60 12.68 -33.04
N LEU A 137 36.68 13.39 -32.39
CA LEU A 137 37.01 14.34 -31.30
C LEU A 137 37.53 13.63 -30.05
N ARG A 138 36.99 12.44 -29.73
CA ARG A 138 37.51 11.59 -28.64
C ARG A 138 38.89 11.02 -28.94
N LEU A 139 39.17 10.70 -30.20
CA LEU A 139 40.47 10.20 -30.63
C LEU A 139 41.52 11.33 -30.70
N ALA A 140 41.13 12.54 -31.09
CA ALA A 140 41.99 13.73 -31.09
C ALA A 140 42.29 14.27 -29.67
N GLY A 141 41.40 14.01 -28.70
CA GLY A 141 41.58 14.38 -27.29
C GLY A 141 42.46 13.45 -26.45
N LYS A 142 43.05 12.40 -27.03
CA LYS A 142 44.12 11.63 -26.39
C LYS A 142 45.46 12.32 -26.70
N PRO A 143 46.06 13.10 -25.76
CA PRO A 143 47.45 13.49 -25.95
C PRO A 143 48.28 12.20 -26.04
N GLN A 144 49.03 12.06 -27.13
CA GLN A 144 50.14 11.13 -27.20
C GLN A 144 51.02 11.35 -25.97
N ALA A 145 51.02 10.41 -25.03
CA ALA A 145 52.11 10.27 -24.07
C ALA A 145 53.33 9.82 -24.88
N CYS A 146 53.97 10.79 -25.53
CA CYS A 146 55.18 10.62 -26.30
C CYS A 146 56.30 10.25 -25.33
N GLN A 147 56.74 9.02 -25.48
CA GLN A 147 58.10 8.53 -25.25
C GLN A 147 59.13 9.67 -25.08
N SER A 148 59.53 9.96 -23.84
CA SER A 148 60.86 10.50 -23.53
C SER A 148 61.14 10.37 -22.03
N ARG A 149 61.59 9.19 -21.60
CA ARG A 149 62.37 9.05 -20.36
C ARG A 149 63.57 8.17 -20.63
N ASN A 150 64.61 8.85 -21.11
CA ASN A 150 66.00 8.67 -20.74
C ASN A 150 66.54 7.23 -20.76
N ALA A 151 67.21 6.94 -21.89
CA ALA A 151 68.45 6.20 -21.88
C ALA A 151 69.44 6.82 -20.85
N LEU A 152 69.43 6.32 -19.61
CA LEU A 152 70.53 6.51 -18.65
C LEU A 152 70.53 5.43 -17.56
N ALA A 153 70.64 4.16 -17.95
CA ALA A 153 70.89 3.07 -17.00
C ALA A 153 71.52 1.85 -17.69
N ALA A 154 72.64 2.02 -18.39
CA ALA A 154 73.45 0.89 -18.85
C ALA A 154 74.92 1.29 -19.10
N LYS A 155 75.63 1.77 -18.07
CA LYS A 155 77.10 1.76 -18.02
C LYS A 155 77.57 1.79 -16.55
N LYS A 156 77.39 0.66 -15.88
CA LYS A 156 78.19 0.23 -14.72
C LYS A 156 78.46 -1.26 -14.88
N ARG A 157 79.58 -1.60 -15.52
CA ARG A 157 80.36 -2.86 -15.39
C ARG A 157 81.64 -2.69 -16.22
N LEU A 158 82.78 -2.99 -15.58
CA LEU A 158 84.19 -2.90 -16.02
C LEU A 158 84.79 -1.48 -16.14
N ILE A 159 85.43 -0.98 -15.09
CA ILE A 159 86.83 -1.29 -14.72
C ILE A 159 86.85 -1.55 -13.22
#